data_AF-A0A1U8MSQ5-F1
#
_entry.id   AF-A0A1U8MSQ5-F1
#
_cell.length_a   1.000
_cell.length_b   1.000
_cell.length_c   1.000
_cell.angle_alpha   90.00
_cell.angle_beta   90.00
_cell.angle_gamma   90.00
#
_symmetry.space_group_name_H-M   'P 1'
#
loop_
_entity.id
_entity.type
_entity.pdbx_description
1 polymer ?
#
loop_
_entity_poly.entity_id
_entity_poly.type
_entity_poly.pdbx_seq_one_letter_code
_entity_poly.pdbx_strand_id
1 'polypeptide(L)'
;MASSSSFSSADAALELLVSCAHAIEDGNLKTADSFLHQIWNLAPEEHGLISKLVRYFAEALVRRAYGLHPSYYTYSYLQIPHPLYYYYYYSRFDINEMVGEAIESAAIGKKGFHLIDFHIPHLYGRGYLFKTLSNRSSDPLSVRITVVLLTFLKNTVDFQEEMEYLTGVVWEKWMNLRWI
;
A
#
# COMPACT_ATOMS: atom_id res chain seq x y z
N MET A 1 18.38 -38.67 21.45
CA MET A 1 17.22 -37.85 21.85
C MET A 1 17.08 -36.75 20.81
N ALA A 2 16.11 -36.89 19.91
CA ALA A 2 15.82 -35.85 18.92
C ALA A 2 15.03 -34.74 19.62
N SER A 3 15.51 -33.51 19.53
CA SER A 3 14.81 -32.33 20.00
C SER A 3 13.55 -32.14 19.14
N SER A 4 12.39 -32.57 19.64
CA SER A 4 11.10 -32.17 19.09
C SER A 4 10.95 -30.68 19.36
N SER A 5 11.24 -29.85 18.36
CA SER A 5 10.84 -28.45 18.36
C SER A 5 9.32 -28.43 18.46
N SER A 6 8.80 -28.07 19.63
CA SER A 6 7.38 -27.78 19.81
C SER A 6 7.03 -26.62 18.90
N PHE A 7 6.39 -26.90 17.76
CA PHE A 7 5.82 -25.86 16.92
C PHE A 7 4.84 -25.04 17.76
N SER A 8 4.94 -23.72 17.65
CA SER A 8 4.02 -22.85 18.37
C SER A 8 2.61 -23.03 17.80
N SER A 9 1.57 -22.79 18.59
CA SER A 9 0.18 -22.80 18.09
C SER A 9 -0.03 -21.86 16.90
N ALA A 10 0.82 -20.83 16.78
CA ALA A 10 0.84 -19.88 15.68
C ALA A 10 1.35 -20.50 14.38
N ASP A 11 2.41 -21.32 14.42
CA ASP A 11 2.95 -21.98 13.22
C ASP A 11 1.96 -23.00 12.65
N ALA A 12 1.30 -23.76 13.53
CA ALA A 12 0.25 -24.70 13.13
C ALA A 12 -0.93 -23.99 12.45
N ALA A 13 -1.31 -22.81 12.95
CA ALA A 13 -2.37 -22.01 12.32
C ALA A 13 -1.97 -21.49 10.92
N LEU A 14 -0.69 -21.17 10.70
CA LEU A 14 -0.19 -20.77 9.38
C LEU A 14 -0.22 -21.93 8.38
N GLU A 15 0.19 -23.13 8.78
CA GLU A 15 0.12 -24.33 7.93
C GLU A 15 -1.33 -24.69 7.56
N LEU A 16 -2.27 -24.50 8.49
CA LEU A 16 -3.69 -24.71 8.24
C LEU A 16 -4.27 -23.69 7.25
N LEU A 17 -3.79 -22.43 7.23
CA LEU A 17 -4.22 -21.46 6.22
C LEU A 17 -3.82 -21.88 4.82
N VAL A 18 -2.59 -22.39 4.65
CA VAL A 18 -2.10 -22.91 3.37
C VAL A 18 -2.92 -24.14 2.96
N SER A 19 -3.17 -25.06 3.90
CA SER A 19 -3.98 -26.25 3.65
C SER A 19 -5.43 -25.89 3.28
N CYS A 20 -6.01 -24.89 3.93
CA CYS A 20 -7.32 -24.34 3.60
C CYS A 20 -7.35 -23.71 2.21
N ALA A 21 -6.30 -22.98 1.82
CA ALA A 21 -6.21 -22.37 0.50
C ALA A 21 -6.19 -23.44 -0.60
N HIS A 22 -5.42 -24.53 -0.44
CA HIS A 22 -5.44 -25.66 -1.37
C HIS A 22 -6.80 -26.34 -1.44
N ALA A 23 -7.47 -26.57 -0.30
CA ALA A 23 -8.80 -27.15 -0.31
C ALA A 23 -9.84 -26.27 -1.05
N ILE A 24 -9.72 -24.94 -0.95
CA ILE A 24 -10.56 -24.00 -1.71
C ILE A 24 -10.22 -24.03 -3.20
N GLU A 25 -8.93 -24.08 -3.55
CA GLU A 25 -8.47 -24.22 -4.94
C GLU A 25 -9.00 -25.49 -5.61
N ASP A 26 -9.00 -26.61 -4.89
CA ASP A 26 -9.53 -27.90 -5.33
C ASP A 26 -11.08 -27.95 -5.34
N GLY A 27 -11.76 -26.89 -4.92
CA GLY A 27 -13.22 -26.84 -4.79
C GLY A 27 -13.78 -27.69 -3.65
N ASN A 28 -12.93 -28.19 -2.75
CA ASN A 28 -13.33 -29.01 -1.61
C ASN A 28 -13.68 -28.16 -0.38
N LEU A 29 -14.86 -27.54 -0.45
CA LEU A 29 -15.38 -26.67 0.62
C LEU A 29 -15.52 -27.39 1.97
N LYS A 30 -15.84 -28.69 1.97
CA LYS A 30 -15.96 -29.48 3.21
C LYS A 30 -14.63 -29.56 3.97
N THR A 31 -13.54 -29.81 3.25
CA THR A 31 -12.20 -29.83 3.84
C THR A 31 -11.76 -28.42 4.23
N ALA A 32 -12.06 -27.41 3.42
CA ALA A 32 -11.77 -26.02 3.76
C ALA A 32 -12.46 -25.58 5.07
N ASP A 33 -13.74 -25.88 5.25
CA ASP A 33 -14.49 -25.58 6.49
C ASP A 33 -13.88 -26.27 7.71
N SER A 34 -13.41 -27.52 7.55
CA SER A 34 -12.75 -28.25 8.62
C SER A 34 -11.44 -27.55 9.05
N PHE A 35 -10.66 -27.05 8.09
CA PHE A 35 -9.44 -26.29 8.39
C PHE A 35 -9.76 -24.93 9.02
N LEU A 36 -10.75 -24.20 8.52
CA LEU A 36 -11.19 -22.93 9.10
C LEU A 36 -11.67 -23.10 10.54
N HIS A 37 -12.39 -24.19 10.85
CA HIS A 37 -12.79 -24.52 12.21
C HIS A 37 -11.58 -24.83 13.11
N GLN A 38 -10.57 -25.53 12.60
CA GLN A 38 -9.32 -25.76 13.36
C GLN A 38 -8.57 -24.44 13.61
N ILE A 39 -8.47 -23.58 12.61
CA ILE A 39 -7.85 -22.24 12.74
C ILE A 39 -8.57 -21.42 13.82
N TRP A 40 -9.90 -21.43 13.84
CA TRP A 40 -10.69 -20.72 14.85
C TRP A 40 -10.37 -21.18 16.27
N ASN A 41 -10.20 -22.49 16.49
CA ASN A 41 -9.88 -23.04 17.80
C ASN A 41 -8.42 -22.85 18.21
N LEU A 42 -7.52 -22.68 17.23
CA LEU A 42 -6.09 -22.45 17.46
C LEU A 42 -5.75 -20.96 17.61
N ALA A 43 -6.60 -20.07 17.12
CA ALA A 43 -6.39 -18.63 17.18
C ALA A 43 -6.26 -18.20 18.66
N PRO A 44 -5.05 -17.80 19.12
CA PRO A 44 -4.83 -17.52 20.52
C PRO A 44 -5.58 -16.25 20.97
N GLU A 45 -6.00 -16.22 22.23
CA GLU A 45 -6.43 -14.98 22.90
C GLU A 45 -5.32 -13.91 22.76
N GLU A 46 -5.77 -12.68 22.52
CA GLU A 46 -5.11 -11.56 21.85
C GLU A 46 -3.71 -11.18 22.42
N HIS A 47 -2.66 -10.84 21.65
CA HIS A 47 -2.44 -9.57 20.94
C HIS A 47 -1.25 -9.61 19.93
N GLY A 48 -0.78 -10.80 19.52
CA GLY A 48 0.39 -10.95 18.65
C GLY A 48 0.17 -10.64 17.16
N LEU A 49 1.22 -10.22 16.45
CA LEU A 49 1.17 -9.96 14.99
C LEU A 49 0.68 -11.19 14.19
N ILE A 50 1.12 -12.39 14.58
CA ILE A 50 0.73 -13.63 13.90
C ILE A 50 -0.76 -13.93 14.08
N SER A 51 -1.33 -13.69 15.26
CA SER A 51 -2.77 -13.88 15.50
C SER A 51 -3.61 -12.95 14.59
N LYS A 52 -3.18 -11.69 14.42
CA LYS A 52 -3.82 -10.76 13.47
C LYS A 52 -3.73 -11.25 12.04
N LEU A 53 -2.55 -11.72 11.61
CA LEU A 53 -2.34 -12.28 10.27
C LEU A 53 -3.28 -13.47 10.04
N VAL A 54 -3.30 -14.43 10.96
CA VAL A 54 -4.13 -15.64 10.84
C VAL A 54 -5.60 -15.28 10.69
N ARG A 55 -6.10 -14.34 11.51
CA ARG A 55 -7.49 -13.87 11.43
C ARG A 55 -7.83 -13.23 10.09
N TYR A 56 -6.98 -12.33 9.58
CA TYR A 56 -7.24 -11.65 8.29
C TYR A 56 -7.22 -12.62 7.12
N PHE A 57 -6.28 -13.57 7.10
CA PHE A 57 -6.22 -14.58 6.04
C PHE A 57 -7.38 -15.57 6.12
N ALA A 58 -7.77 -16.03 7.31
CA ALA A 58 -8.94 -16.89 7.47
C ALA A 58 -10.22 -16.21 6.97
N GLU A 59 -10.41 -14.93 7.31
CA GLU A 59 -11.55 -14.13 6.81
C GLU A 59 -11.53 -14.01 5.28
N ALA A 60 -10.36 -13.73 4.68
CA ALA A 60 -10.21 -13.64 3.24
C ALA A 60 -10.51 -14.97 2.54
N LEU A 61 -10.10 -16.10 3.12
CA LEU A 61 -10.38 -17.44 2.59
C LEU A 61 -11.87 -17.77 2.65
N VAL A 62 -12.57 -17.45 3.75
CA VAL A 62 -14.03 -17.59 3.85
C VAL A 62 -14.71 -16.75 2.77
N ARG A 63 -14.32 -15.48 2.62
CA ARG A 63 -14.89 -14.60 1.60
C ARG A 63 -14.70 -15.16 0.19
N ARG A 64 -13.52 -15.69 -0.12
CA ARG A 64 -13.23 -16.32 -1.41
C ARG A 64 -14.06 -17.59 -1.62
N ALA A 65 -14.08 -18.50 -0.64
CA ALA A 65 -14.76 -19.78 -0.73
C ALA A 65 -16.27 -19.64 -1.00
N TYR A 66 -16.88 -18.59 -0.43
CA TYR A 66 -18.33 -18.37 -0.48
C TYR A 66 -18.76 -17.20 -1.38
N GLY A 67 -17.84 -16.61 -2.15
CA GLY A 67 -18.15 -15.48 -3.04
C GLY A 67 -18.66 -14.24 -2.30
N LEU A 68 -18.24 -14.04 -1.05
CA LEU A 68 -18.67 -12.92 -0.22
C LEU A 68 -17.83 -11.70 -0.58
N HIS A 69 -18.41 -10.80 -1.37
CA HIS A 69 -17.78 -9.55 -1.73
C HIS A 69 -18.16 -8.46 -0.71
N PRO A 70 -17.19 -7.84 -0.02
CA PRO A 70 -17.48 -6.64 0.76
C PRO A 70 -18.10 -5.59 -0.17
N SER A 71 -19.07 -4.84 0.33
CA SER A 71 -19.43 -3.58 -0.31
C SER A 71 -18.16 -2.71 -0.36
N TYR A 72 -18.01 -1.89 -1.39
CA TYR A 72 -16.82 -1.05 -1.61
C TYR A 72 -16.35 -0.26 -0.36
N TYR A 73 -17.27 -0.02 0.58
CA TYR A 73 -17.05 0.72 1.82
C TYR A 73 -16.66 -0.14 3.04
N THR A 74 -16.57 -1.47 2.96
CA THR A 74 -16.29 -2.29 4.18
C THR A 74 -14.82 -2.28 4.62
N TYR A 75 -13.91 -1.70 3.83
CA TYR A 75 -12.51 -1.50 4.24
C TYR A 75 -12.37 -0.58 5.47
N SER A 76 -13.38 0.24 5.78
CA SER A 76 -13.40 1.11 6.97
C SER A 76 -13.80 0.39 8.27
N TYR A 77 -14.41 -0.80 8.19
CA TYR A 77 -14.92 -1.52 9.37
C TYR A 77 -13.92 -2.49 9.98
N LEU A 78 -12.98 -2.97 9.18
CA LEU A 78 -11.78 -3.57 9.73
C LEU A 78 -11.00 -2.40 10.34
N GLN A 79 -10.77 -2.40 11.66
CA GLN A 79 -9.87 -1.47 12.36
C GLN A 79 -8.40 -1.63 11.90
N ILE A 80 -8.19 -2.04 10.65
CA ILE A 80 -6.93 -1.89 9.94
C ILE A 80 -6.79 -0.38 9.76
N PRO A 81 -5.80 0.28 10.40
CA PRO A 81 -5.44 1.64 9.99
C PRO A 81 -5.27 1.58 8.47
N HIS A 82 -6.06 2.38 7.75
CA HIS A 82 -6.30 2.29 6.31
C HIS A 82 -5.09 1.64 5.62
N PRO A 83 -5.17 0.48 4.95
CA PRO A 83 -4.01 -0.34 4.53
C PRO A 83 -2.88 0.45 3.87
N LEU A 84 -3.30 1.53 3.20
CA LEU A 84 -2.52 2.65 2.73
C LEU A 84 -1.50 3.22 3.74
N TYR A 85 -1.88 3.60 4.96
CA TYR A 85 -0.98 4.20 5.95
C TYR A 85 0.27 3.35 6.20
N TYR A 86 0.12 2.02 6.26
CA TYR A 86 1.25 1.10 6.43
C TYR A 86 2.02 0.83 5.14
N TYR A 87 1.34 0.70 4.00
CA TYR A 87 2.00 0.61 2.69
C TYR A 87 2.90 1.83 2.45
N TYR A 88 2.41 3.02 2.79
CA TYR A 88 3.07 4.30 2.55
C TYR A 88 4.18 4.64 3.55
N TYR A 89 4.14 4.09 4.77
CA TYR A 89 5.22 4.30 5.74
C TYR A 89 6.47 3.49 5.39
N TYR A 90 6.29 2.28 4.83
CA TYR A 90 7.40 1.37 4.49
C TYR A 90 7.89 1.51 3.03
N SER A 91 7.08 2.04 2.11
CA SER A 91 7.50 2.30 0.72
C SER A 91 8.28 3.61 0.53
N ARG A 92 8.60 4.32 1.62
CA ARG A 92 8.88 5.76 1.58
C ARG A 92 10.26 6.14 1.05
N PHE A 93 11.24 5.24 1.09
CA PHE A 93 12.62 5.57 0.69
C PHE A 93 12.99 5.00 -0.68
N ASP A 94 13.11 3.68 -0.82
CA ASP A 94 13.67 3.07 -2.04
C ASP A 94 12.83 3.34 -3.32
N ILE A 95 11.50 3.30 -3.21
CA ILE A 95 10.62 3.53 -4.37
C ILE A 95 10.61 5.01 -4.77
N ASN A 96 10.68 5.92 -3.80
CA ASN A 96 10.69 7.35 -4.08
C ASN A 96 12.03 7.80 -4.67
N GLU A 97 13.14 7.21 -4.23
CA GLU A 97 14.47 7.46 -4.79
C GLU A 97 14.56 6.93 -6.22
N MET A 98 14.19 5.66 -6.46
CA MET A 98 14.26 5.06 -7.79
C MET A 98 13.36 5.77 -8.81
N VAL A 99 12.14 6.14 -8.41
CA VAL A 99 11.23 6.95 -9.26
C VAL A 99 11.81 8.35 -9.48
N GLY A 100 12.42 8.94 -8.46
CA GLY A 100 13.07 10.24 -8.56
C GLY A 100 14.21 10.24 -9.57
N GLU A 101 15.12 9.28 -9.49
CA GLU A 101 16.25 9.11 -10.42
C GLU A 101 15.78 8.90 -11.87
N ALA A 102 14.71 8.13 -12.07
CA ALA A 102 14.14 7.91 -13.39
C ALA A 102 13.58 9.21 -14.00
N ILE A 103 12.86 10.00 -13.19
CA ILE A 103 12.32 11.30 -13.63
C ILE A 103 13.46 12.28 -13.90
N GLU A 104 14.48 12.33 -13.04
CA GLU A 104 15.67 13.16 -13.23
C GLU A 104 16.38 12.82 -14.54
N SER A 105 16.65 11.53 -14.77
CA SER A 105 17.31 11.05 -15.99
C SER A 105 16.51 11.44 -17.24
N ALA A 106 15.18 11.33 -17.19
CA ALA A 106 14.30 11.71 -18.29
C ALA A 106 14.25 13.24 -18.52
N ALA A 107 14.52 14.04 -17.48
CA ALA A 107 14.48 15.50 -17.53
C ALA A 107 15.79 16.13 -18.04
N ILE A 108 16.90 15.40 -18.11
CA ILE A 108 18.21 15.92 -18.58
C ILE A 108 18.07 16.52 -19.99
N GLY A 109 18.50 17.78 -20.13
CA GLY A 109 18.46 18.52 -21.40
C GLY A 109 17.06 18.96 -21.86
N LYS A 110 16.03 18.79 -21.03
CA LYS A 110 14.66 19.22 -21.33
C LYS A 110 14.39 20.60 -20.73
N LYS A 111 13.56 21.39 -21.41
CA LYS A 111 13.05 22.68 -20.90
C LYS A 111 11.80 22.53 -20.00
N GLY A 112 11.25 21.31 -19.95
CA GLY A 112 10.10 20.98 -19.14
C GLY A 112 9.57 19.57 -19.40
N PHE A 113 8.67 19.12 -18.53
CA PHE A 113 8.01 17.81 -18.62
C PHE A 113 6.60 17.82 -18.00
N HIS A 114 5.83 16.76 -18.29
CA HIS A 114 4.51 16.52 -17.71
C HIS A 114 4.56 15.21 -16.91
N LEU A 115 4.36 15.33 -15.60
CA LEU A 115 4.20 14.20 -14.68
C LEU A 115 2.72 13.84 -14.58
N ILE A 116 2.37 12.58 -14.86
CA ILE A 116 1.04 12.03 -14.62
C ILE A 116 1.19 11.04 -13.47
N ASP A 117 0.72 11.42 -12.28
CA ASP A 117 0.84 10.61 -11.06
C ASP A 117 -0.49 9.92 -10.76
N PHE A 118 -0.45 8.59 -10.68
CA PHE A 118 -1.60 7.74 -10.31
C PHE A 118 -1.55 7.31 -8.83
N HIS A 119 -0.55 7.78 -8.07
CA HIS A 119 -0.21 7.30 -6.74
C HIS A 119 -0.31 8.42 -5.70
N ILE A 120 -1.29 8.39 -4.80
CA ILE A 120 -1.41 9.35 -3.68
C ILE A 120 -1.96 8.64 -2.42
N PRO A 121 -1.45 8.94 -1.18
CA PRO A 121 -0.97 10.23 -0.71
C PRO A 121 0.43 10.29 -0.09
N HIS A 122 0.82 11.52 0.26
CA HIS A 122 2.12 12.02 0.72
C HIS A 122 3.06 12.49 -0.39
N LEU A 123 2.61 13.46 -1.18
CA LEU A 123 3.48 14.28 -2.01
C LEU A 123 4.56 15.00 -1.18
N TYR A 124 4.44 15.00 0.16
CA TYR A 124 5.55 15.20 1.10
C TYR A 124 6.86 14.51 0.68
N GLY A 125 6.82 13.27 0.18
CA GLY A 125 8.01 12.57 -0.32
C GLY A 125 8.53 13.09 -1.66
N ARG A 126 7.65 13.67 -2.48
CA ARG A 126 7.97 14.25 -3.80
C ARG A 126 8.63 15.63 -3.70
N GLY A 127 8.59 16.28 -2.54
CA GLY A 127 9.32 17.53 -2.31
C GLY A 127 10.81 17.42 -2.61
N TYR A 128 11.45 16.28 -2.29
CA TYR A 128 12.86 16.02 -2.61
C TYR A 128 13.11 16.00 -4.12
N LEU A 129 12.25 15.32 -4.88
CA LEU A 129 12.36 15.23 -6.34
C LEU A 129 12.37 16.63 -6.99
N PHE A 130 11.38 17.47 -6.66
CA PHE A 130 11.32 18.82 -7.22
C PHE A 130 12.47 19.70 -6.74
N LYS A 131 12.94 19.49 -5.49
CA LYS A 131 14.13 20.16 -4.96
C LYS A 131 15.41 19.78 -5.71
N THR A 132 15.57 18.53 -6.12
CA THR A 132 16.75 18.06 -6.86
C THR A 132 16.73 18.49 -8.32
N LEU A 133 15.57 18.40 -8.98
CA LEU A 133 15.38 18.86 -10.36
C LEU A 133 15.69 20.35 -10.52
N SER A 134 15.18 21.19 -9.61
CA SER A 134 15.45 22.63 -9.63
C SER A 134 16.92 23.00 -9.40
N ASN A 135 17.66 22.23 -8.60
CA ASN A 135 19.09 22.48 -8.35
C ASN A 135 19.99 22.15 -9.56
N ARG A 136 19.51 21.36 -10.52
CA ARG A 136 20.32 20.86 -11.65
C ARG A 136 20.04 21.58 -12.96
N SER A 137 19.02 22.43 -13.01
CA SER A 137 18.68 23.22 -14.21
C SER A 137 19.25 24.63 -14.09
N SER A 138 20.00 25.06 -15.11
CA SER A 138 20.45 26.46 -15.23
C SER A 138 19.33 27.41 -15.67
N ASP A 139 18.31 26.87 -16.33
CA ASP A 139 17.13 27.60 -16.79
C ASP A 139 15.88 27.18 -15.99
N PRO A 140 14.85 28.04 -15.87
CA PRO A 140 13.59 27.67 -15.23
C PRO A 140 12.95 26.46 -15.92
N LEU A 141 12.72 25.39 -15.16
CA LEU A 141 12.10 24.17 -15.67
C LEU A 141 10.57 24.29 -15.63
N SER A 142 9.90 24.08 -16.76
CA SER A 142 8.43 24.05 -16.79
C SER A 142 7.93 22.66 -16.42
N VAL A 143 7.15 22.54 -15.34
CA VAL A 143 6.64 21.24 -14.88
C VAL A 143 5.12 21.27 -14.79
N ARG A 144 4.47 20.40 -15.54
CA ARG A 144 3.03 20.14 -15.42
C ARG A 144 2.84 18.88 -14.59
N ILE A 145 1.89 18.91 -13.66
CA ILE A 145 1.53 17.74 -12.86
C ILE A 145 0.03 17.49 -13.04
N THR A 146 -0.31 16.28 -13.45
CA THR A 146 -1.68 15.77 -13.43
C THR A 146 -1.74 14.65 -12.43
N VAL A 147 -2.72 14.72 -11.54
CA VAL A 147 -2.94 13.67 -10.55
C VAL A 147 -4.24 12.95 -10.88
N VAL A 148 -4.15 11.63 -11.02
CA VAL A 148 -5.32 10.79 -11.22
C VAL A 148 -5.67 10.12 -9.90
N LEU A 149 -6.60 10.74 -9.16
CA LEU A 149 -7.04 10.22 -7.88
C LEU A 149 -8.02 9.04 -8.08
N LEU A 150 -7.65 7.88 -7.53
CA LEU A 150 -8.56 6.73 -7.50
C LEU A 150 -9.77 7.06 -6.61
N THR A 151 -10.98 6.70 -7.06
CA THR A 151 -12.23 7.13 -6.42
C THR A 151 -12.37 6.68 -4.96
N PHE A 152 -11.73 5.58 -4.54
CA PHE A 152 -11.73 5.16 -3.12
C PHE A 152 -10.89 6.08 -2.22
N LEU A 153 -9.96 6.85 -2.78
CA LEU A 153 -9.09 7.76 -2.04
C LEU A 153 -9.72 9.12 -1.77
N LYS A 154 -10.85 9.43 -2.44
CA LYS A 154 -11.48 10.76 -2.41
C LYS A 154 -11.81 11.27 -1.01
N ASN A 155 -12.12 10.36 -0.08
CA ASN A 155 -12.49 10.71 1.29
C ASN A 155 -11.33 10.54 2.29
N THR A 156 -10.18 10.05 1.81
CA THR A 156 -9.01 9.72 2.63
C THR A 156 -7.86 10.71 2.42
N VAL A 157 -7.83 11.36 1.25
CA VAL A 157 -6.77 12.29 0.86
C VAL A 157 -7.33 13.70 0.78
N ASP A 158 -6.71 14.63 1.51
CA ASP A 158 -6.89 16.05 1.26
C ASP A 158 -5.99 16.49 0.09
N PHE A 159 -6.56 16.51 -1.11
CA PHE A 159 -5.84 16.90 -2.32
C PHE A 159 -5.40 18.37 -2.27
N GLN A 160 -6.18 19.23 -1.61
CA GLN A 160 -5.88 20.65 -1.51
C GLN A 160 -4.65 20.87 -0.64
N GLU A 161 -4.57 20.19 0.52
CA GLU A 161 -3.41 20.24 1.40
C GLU A 161 -2.12 19.78 0.69
N GLU A 162 -2.19 18.67 -0.04
CA GLU A 162 -1.03 18.13 -0.77
C GLU A 162 -0.57 19.06 -1.91
N MET A 163 -1.53 19.70 -2.61
CA MET A 163 -1.24 20.71 -3.64
C MET A 163 -0.58 21.95 -3.04
N GLU A 164 -1.08 22.45 -1.90
CA GLU A 164 -0.52 23.60 -1.18
C GLU A 164 0.91 23.32 -0.72
N TYR A 165 1.16 22.14 -0.13
CA TYR A 165 2.49 21.73 0.28
C TYR A 165 3.50 21.76 -0.88
N LEU A 166 3.19 21.08 -1.99
CA LEU A 166 4.11 21.01 -3.13
C LEU A 166 4.31 22.36 -3.80
N THR A 167 3.23 23.15 -3.90
CA THR A 167 3.31 24.49 -4.44
C THR A 167 4.27 25.31 -3.57
N GLY A 168 4.12 25.28 -2.24
CA GLY A 168 5.05 25.94 -1.29
C GLY A 168 6.51 25.53 -1.47
N VAL A 169 6.80 24.22 -1.57
CA VAL A 169 8.18 23.70 -1.77
C VAL A 169 8.81 24.20 -3.08
N VAL A 170 7.98 24.40 -4.12
CA VAL A 170 8.46 24.73 -5.46
C VAL A 170 8.49 26.23 -5.73
N TRP A 171 7.66 27.04 -5.07
CA TRP A 171 7.73 28.50 -5.16
C TRP A 171 9.08 29.07 -4.71
N GLU A 172 9.79 28.39 -3.82
CA GLU A 172 11.14 28.78 -3.41
C GLU A 172 12.19 28.62 -4.53
N LYS A 173 11.86 27.95 -5.64
CA LYS A 173 12.83 27.54 -6.66
C LYS A 173 12.26 27.59 -8.08
N TRP A 174 12.46 28.70 -8.80
CA TRP A 174 12.40 28.92 -10.27
C TRP A 174 11.72 27.85 -11.18
N MET A 175 10.57 27.29 -10.78
CA MET A 175 9.84 26.28 -11.52
C MET A 175 8.41 26.77 -11.70
N ASN A 176 7.83 26.51 -12.88
CA ASN A 176 6.45 26.84 -13.16
C ASN A 176 5.61 25.56 -13.04
N LEU A 177 4.90 25.42 -11.93
CA LEU A 177 3.97 24.31 -11.68
C LEU A 177 2.59 24.62 -12.23
N ARG A 178 1.98 23.63 -12.90
CA ARG A 178 0.55 23.65 -13.23
C ARG A 178 -0.11 22.35 -12.84
N TRP A 179 -1.23 22.48 -12.14
CA TRP A 179 -2.11 21.40 -11.73
C TRP A 179 -3.29 21.29 -12.69
N ILE A 180 -3.63 20.07 -13.10
CA ILE A 180 -4.81 19.72 -13.92
C ILE A 180 -5.48 18.51 -13.28
#